data_AF-A0A3C1W3R7-F1
#
_entry.id   AF-A0A3C1W3R7-F1
#
_cell.length_a   1.000
_cell.length_b   1.000
_cell.length_c   1.000
_cell.angle_alpha   90.00
_cell.angle_beta   90.00
_cell.angle_gamma   90.00
#
_symmetry.space_group_name_H-M   'P 1'
#
loop_
_entity.id
_entity.type
_entity.pdbx_description
1 polymer ?
#
loop_
_entity_poly.entity_id
_entity_poly.type
_entity_poly.pdbx_seq_one_letter_code
_entity_poly.pdbx_strand_id
1 'polypeptide(L)'
;MSATAAVEQQLNLEAGDFDWDGALADFQGQEDQWTRERLIGIRHDYTAAIERNNAILDRFPERYLAPLWGIQREASILEEGEPPPPDSEIRPSPVPEILTLLGGIIALGGAIWGGLTGFRRVKIKRYIENVPTSLSTGVVYGPAEVKGRVALYQGEGHTVTGPLSGAKCCHVRYKVTETRGSGDDRKTVTIEHWTDQVPFLCRDAEGYIRVVPEGAEVQARLAVRRTSGNRTYYEYHLMEDEELYILGSAVVEPIEGETLEVADGNNDGFPFVISDRNEHETMLAISRGGLVRMGLGFIGIVMLVTLFFTSTGSYSPSDFLLAALTAPACLVLSTFILMFNDLVFLRNRVKRAHANIEVALKKRMDLIPNLESIAKTYLEHERQLHRDIASLRGILKERDFSPEQIDTAIRADCAVTERLLALRENHPDLKGNTVMSDLMDRLIRVENEIALMREGYNDSVELYRSGAQRFPEVLLAKTFAFKDADLLRAELEVRQVPQVSMAT
;
A
#
# COMPACT_ATOMS: atom_id res chain seq x y z
N MET A 1 34.98 -38.94 -42.62
CA MET A 1 34.50 -38.44 -43.92
C MET A 1 33.87 -37.08 -43.68
N SER A 2 34.17 -36.08 -44.50
CA SER A 2 33.40 -34.83 -44.51
C SER A 2 31.95 -35.13 -44.88
N ALA A 3 31.02 -34.24 -44.51
CA ALA A 3 29.62 -34.36 -44.93
C ALA A 3 29.50 -34.47 -46.47
N THR A 4 30.33 -33.70 -47.18
CA THR A 4 30.48 -33.72 -48.64
C THR A 4 30.90 -35.10 -49.17
N ALA A 5 31.90 -35.75 -48.56
CA ALA A 5 32.35 -37.09 -48.97
C ALA A 5 31.31 -38.19 -48.74
N ALA A 6 30.43 -38.04 -47.72
CA ALA A 6 29.34 -38.99 -47.47
C ALA A 6 28.22 -38.85 -48.51
N VAL A 7 27.93 -37.61 -48.93
CA VAL A 7 26.97 -37.32 -50.00
C VAL A 7 27.48 -37.79 -51.35
N GLU A 8 28.75 -37.52 -51.67
CA GLU A 8 29.42 -38.00 -52.90
C GLU A 8 29.38 -39.52 -52.99
N GLN A 9 29.70 -40.23 -51.91
CA GLN A 9 29.63 -41.69 -51.86
C GLN A 9 28.21 -42.21 -52.09
N GLN A 10 27.18 -41.55 -51.55
CA GLN A 10 25.78 -41.96 -51.73
C GLN A 10 25.28 -41.75 -53.18
N LEU A 11 25.90 -40.82 -53.91
CA LEU A 11 25.61 -40.49 -55.30
C LEU A 11 26.50 -41.25 -56.29
N ASN A 12 27.36 -42.17 -55.83
CA ASN A 12 28.39 -42.85 -56.64
C ASN A 12 29.38 -41.90 -57.33
N LEU A 13 29.67 -40.75 -56.72
CA LEU A 13 30.73 -39.84 -57.18
C LEU A 13 32.06 -40.22 -56.53
N GLU A 14 33.18 -39.98 -57.22
CA GLU A 14 34.50 -40.10 -56.60
C GLU A 14 34.66 -39.00 -55.52
N ALA A 15 35.39 -39.30 -54.45
CA ALA A 15 35.55 -38.33 -53.37
C ALA A 15 36.31 -37.09 -53.85
N GLY A 16 35.71 -35.90 -53.73
CA GLY A 16 36.25 -34.64 -54.23
C GLY A 16 35.97 -34.36 -55.72
N ASP A 17 35.12 -35.16 -56.37
CA ASP A 17 34.72 -34.99 -57.78
C ASP A 17 33.69 -33.86 -57.96
N PHE A 18 33.05 -33.41 -56.88
CA PHE A 18 32.07 -32.33 -56.91
C PHE A 18 32.60 -31.08 -56.22
N ASP A 19 32.58 -29.95 -56.94
CA ASP A 19 32.89 -28.64 -56.38
C ASP A 19 31.66 -28.06 -55.68
N TRP A 20 31.62 -28.22 -54.36
CA TRP A 20 30.55 -27.69 -53.50
C TRP A 20 30.57 -26.15 -53.39
N ASP A 21 31.71 -25.53 -53.69
CA ASP A 21 31.95 -24.10 -53.56
C ASP A 21 31.83 -23.34 -54.90
N GLY A 22 31.66 -24.05 -56.03
CA GLY A 22 31.58 -23.51 -57.40
C GLY A 22 30.19 -23.05 -57.87
N ALA A 23 30.15 -22.47 -59.09
CA ALA A 23 28.98 -21.80 -59.66
C ALA A 23 27.88 -22.77 -60.15
N LEU A 24 26.61 -22.36 -60.04
CA LEU A 24 25.47 -23.12 -60.61
C LEU A 24 25.57 -23.35 -62.13
N ALA A 25 26.28 -22.46 -62.83
CA ALA A 25 26.48 -22.54 -64.27
C ALA A 25 27.38 -23.72 -64.67
N ASP A 26 28.29 -24.14 -63.80
CA ASP A 26 29.24 -25.23 -64.08
C ASP A 26 28.55 -26.61 -64.11
N PHE A 27 27.32 -26.71 -63.58
CA PHE A 27 26.50 -27.93 -63.60
C PHE A 27 25.89 -28.24 -64.98
N GLN A 28 26.08 -27.39 -66.00
CA GLN A 28 25.52 -27.60 -67.34
C GLN A 28 26.15 -28.77 -68.12
N GLY A 29 27.33 -29.25 -67.72
CA GLY A 29 28.13 -30.25 -68.44
C GLY A 29 27.83 -31.74 -68.16
N GLN A 30 26.94 -32.09 -67.22
CA GLN A 30 26.68 -33.50 -66.85
C GLN A 30 25.62 -34.19 -67.75
N GLU A 31 25.85 -35.45 -68.15
CA GLU A 31 25.01 -36.14 -69.15
C GLU A 31 23.59 -36.52 -68.68
N ASP A 32 23.37 -36.75 -67.38
CA ASP A 32 22.06 -37.15 -66.84
C ASP A 32 21.32 -35.99 -66.14
N GLN A 33 20.13 -35.65 -66.64
CA GLN A 33 19.31 -34.55 -66.13
C GLN A 33 18.86 -34.79 -64.67
N TRP A 34 18.55 -36.04 -64.30
CA TRP A 34 18.08 -36.38 -62.97
C TRP A 34 19.16 -36.19 -61.90
N THR A 35 20.37 -36.68 -62.19
CA THR A 35 21.53 -36.50 -61.32
C THR A 35 21.87 -35.02 -61.13
N ARG A 36 21.79 -34.23 -62.20
CA ARG A 36 22.00 -32.78 -62.17
C ARG A 36 21.00 -32.06 -61.27
N GLU A 37 19.70 -32.30 -61.46
CA GLU A 37 18.64 -31.68 -60.64
C GLU A 37 18.79 -32.04 -59.15
N ARG A 38 19.21 -33.28 -58.85
CA ARG A 38 19.45 -33.74 -57.49
C ARG A 38 20.67 -33.08 -56.86
N LEU A 39 21.77 -32.92 -57.59
CA LEU A 39 22.97 -32.23 -57.11
C LEU A 39 22.69 -30.74 -56.84
N ILE A 40 21.95 -30.08 -57.73
CA ILE A 40 21.50 -28.69 -57.54
C ILE A 40 20.65 -28.57 -56.27
N GLY A 41 19.69 -29.48 -56.07
CA GLY A 41 18.84 -29.51 -54.87
C GLY A 41 19.63 -29.72 -53.57
N ILE A 42 20.61 -30.64 -53.58
CA ILE A 42 21.45 -30.90 -52.41
C ILE A 42 22.36 -29.71 -52.09
N ARG A 43 22.98 -29.09 -53.10
CA ARG A 43 23.76 -27.84 -52.91
C ARG A 43 22.86 -26.78 -52.29
N HIS A 44 21.66 -26.60 -52.81
CA HIS A 44 20.70 -25.62 -52.30
C HIS A 44 20.33 -25.84 -50.83
N ASP A 45 20.01 -27.08 -50.46
CA ASP A 45 19.70 -27.46 -49.08
C ASP A 45 20.90 -27.24 -48.15
N TYR A 46 22.10 -27.56 -48.62
CA TYR A 46 23.36 -27.38 -47.90
C TYR A 46 23.70 -25.89 -47.70
N THR A 47 23.60 -25.08 -48.76
CA THR A 47 23.75 -23.62 -48.69
C THR A 47 22.73 -23.01 -47.73
N ALA A 48 21.46 -23.41 -47.84
CA ALA A 48 20.40 -22.94 -46.95
C ALA A 48 20.65 -23.33 -45.49
N ALA A 49 21.27 -24.48 -45.22
CA ALA A 49 21.63 -24.90 -43.88
C ALA A 49 22.77 -24.04 -43.29
N ILE A 50 23.83 -23.79 -44.07
CA ILE A 50 24.95 -22.92 -43.68
C ILE A 50 24.45 -21.50 -43.40
N GLU A 51 23.68 -20.91 -44.32
CA GLU A 51 23.14 -19.56 -44.16
C GLU A 51 22.19 -19.45 -42.96
N ARG A 52 21.32 -20.44 -42.74
CA ARG A 52 20.45 -20.48 -41.55
C ARG A 52 21.26 -20.60 -40.26
N ASN A 53 22.28 -21.44 -40.23
CA ASN A 53 23.14 -21.61 -39.07
C ASN A 53 23.91 -20.31 -38.76
N ASN A 54 24.53 -19.71 -39.77
CA ASN A 54 25.21 -18.41 -39.65
C ASN A 54 24.25 -17.30 -39.21
N ALA A 55 23.04 -17.25 -39.77
CA ALA A 55 22.01 -16.29 -39.38
C ALA A 55 21.52 -16.50 -37.94
N ILE A 56 21.57 -17.72 -37.39
CA ILE A 56 21.33 -17.98 -35.96
C ILE A 56 22.51 -17.48 -35.14
N LEU A 57 23.74 -17.81 -35.54
CA LEU A 57 24.97 -17.37 -34.87
C LEU A 57 25.12 -15.83 -34.86
N ASP A 58 24.55 -15.12 -35.82
CA ASP A 58 24.57 -13.66 -35.88
C ASP A 58 23.52 -12.99 -34.96
N ARG A 59 22.56 -13.74 -34.41
CA ARG A 59 21.51 -13.24 -33.50
C ARG A 59 21.98 -13.17 -32.04
N PHE A 60 21.24 -12.43 -31.23
CA PHE A 60 21.46 -12.40 -29.78
C PHE A 60 20.65 -13.51 -29.08
N PRO A 61 21.23 -14.26 -28.12
CA PRO A 61 22.57 -14.11 -27.53
C PRO A 61 23.69 -14.92 -28.21
N GLU A 62 23.39 -15.72 -29.23
CA GLU A 62 24.29 -16.69 -29.86
C GLU A 62 25.58 -16.04 -30.39
N ARG A 63 25.50 -14.82 -30.93
CA ARG A 63 26.66 -14.04 -31.39
C ARG A 63 27.75 -13.86 -30.34
N TYR A 64 27.36 -13.80 -29.07
CA TYR A 64 28.29 -13.66 -27.95
C TYR A 64 28.63 -15.00 -27.30
N LEU A 65 27.72 -15.98 -27.33
CA LEU A 65 27.89 -17.26 -26.66
C LEU A 65 28.61 -18.31 -27.52
N ALA A 66 28.35 -18.35 -28.83
CA ALA A 66 28.92 -19.33 -29.75
C ALA A 66 30.46 -19.35 -29.74
N PRO A 67 31.17 -18.19 -29.77
CA PRO A 67 32.62 -18.17 -29.67
C PRO A 67 33.16 -18.74 -28.35
N LEU A 68 32.41 -18.59 -27.24
CA LEU A 68 32.80 -19.10 -25.92
C LEU A 68 32.76 -20.63 -25.87
N TRP A 69 31.90 -21.26 -26.65
CA TRP A 69 31.78 -22.72 -26.77
C TRP A 69 32.54 -23.30 -27.96
N GLY A 70 33.36 -22.50 -28.64
CA GLY A 70 34.13 -22.94 -29.81
C GLY A 70 33.28 -23.21 -31.05
N ILE A 71 32.04 -22.72 -31.09
CA ILE A 71 31.16 -22.81 -32.26
C ILE A 71 31.54 -21.65 -33.18
N GLN A 72 32.11 -22.00 -34.34
CA GLN A 72 32.57 -21.03 -35.33
C GLN A 72 31.57 -20.90 -36.47
N ARG A 73 31.58 -19.73 -37.11
CA ARG A 73 30.84 -19.46 -38.33
C ARG A 73 31.41 -20.30 -39.47
N GLU A 74 30.54 -20.89 -40.28
CA GLU A 74 30.95 -21.56 -41.51
C GLU A 74 31.00 -20.54 -42.67
N ALA A 75 31.95 -20.68 -43.58
CA ALA A 75 32.00 -19.79 -44.75
C ALA A 75 30.77 -20.02 -45.63
N SER A 76 30.19 -18.92 -46.14
CA SER A 76 29.12 -19.01 -47.13
C SER A 76 29.65 -19.61 -48.42
N ILE A 77 28.88 -20.51 -49.03
CA ILE A 77 29.16 -21.09 -50.35
C ILE A 77 28.39 -20.38 -51.47
N LEU A 78 27.71 -19.27 -51.18
CA LEU A 78 27.08 -18.40 -52.18
C LEU A 78 28.13 -17.53 -52.84
N GLU A 79 28.08 -17.44 -54.17
CA GLU A 79 28.92 -16.51 -54.91
C GLU A 79 28.46 -15.04 -54.77
N GLU A 80 29.35 -14.10 -55.07
CA GLU A 80 29.06 -12.67 -55.03
C GLU A 80 27.91 -12.31 -56.01
N GLY A 81 26.71 -12.07 -55.46
CA GLY A 81 25.51 -11.74 -56.24
C GLY A 81 24.56 -12.91 -56.51
N GLU A 82 24.89 -14.14 -56.07
CA GLU A 82 23.96 -15.28 -56.09
C GLU A 82 22.85 -15.05 -55.05
N PRO A 83 21.55 -15.04 -55.43
CA PRO A 83 20.48 -14.87 -54.47
C PRO A 83 20.38 -16.10 -53.57
N PRO A 84 20.07 -15.93 -52.27
CA PRO A 84 19.89 -17.06 -51.37
C PRO A 84 18.75 -17.96 -51.86
N PRO A 85 18.79 -19.25 -51.50
CA PRO A 85 17.71 -20.18 -51.71
C PRO A 85 16.32 -19.62 -51.36
N PRO A 86 15.29 -19.71 -52.22
CA PRO A 86 13.92 -19.44 -51.79
C PRO A 86 13.55 -20.38 -50.64
N ASP A 87 13.21 -19.81 -49.49
CA ASP A 87 12.65 -20.58 -48.37
C ASP A 87 11.40 -21.32 -48.85
N SER A 88 11.35 -22.65 -48.68
CA SER A 88 10.14 -23.42 -48.92
C SER A 88 9.00 -22.81 -48.10
N GLU A 89 7.89 -22.43 -48.72
CA GLU A 89 6.74 -21.80 -48.06
C GLU A 89 6.30 -22.61 -46.83
N ILE A 90 6.67 -22.14 -45.65
CA ILE A 90 6.28 -22.75 -44.38
C ILE A 90 4.80 -22.45 -44.19
N ARG A 91 3.97 -23.50 -44.17
CA ARG A 91 2.55 -23.38 -43.78
C ARG A 91 2.47 -22.74 -42.38
N PRO A 92 1.70 -21.67 -42.19
CA PRO A 92 1.58 -21.03 -40.87
C PRO A 92 1.03 -22.00 -39.83
N SER A 93 1.56 -21.91 -38.61
CA SER A 93 1.12 -22.69 -37.44
C SER A 93 -0.38 -22.43 -37.16
N PRO A 94 -1.20 -23.47 -36.90
CA PRO A 94 -2.67 -23.36 -36.91
C PRO A 94 -3.24 -22.96 -35.54
N VAL A 95 -2.64 -22.00 -34.83
CA VAL A 95 -3.33 -21.42 -33.66
C VAL A 95 -4.26 -20.33 -34.18
N PRO A 96 -5.59 -20.48 -34.06
CA PRO A 96 -6.51 -19.44 -34.51
C PRO A 96 -6.25 -18.17 -33.72
N GLU A 97 -6.06 -17.04 -34.41
CA GLU A 97 -5.78 -15.71 -33.80
C GLU A 97 -6.82 -15.31 -32.74
N ILE A 98 -8.04 -15.82 -32.87
CA ILE A 98 -9.11 -15.61 -31.89
C ILE A 98 -8.73 -16.17 -30.51
N LEU A 99 -8.03 -17.31 -30.45
CA LEU A 99 -7.65 -17.94 -29.20
C LEU A 99 -6.52 -17.17 -28.50
N THR A 100 -5.54 -16.65 -29.24
CA THR A 100 -4.48 -15.80 -28.68
C THR A 100 -5.04 -14.46 -28.20
N LEU A 101 -5.99 -13.89 -28.93
CA LEU A 101 -6.70 -12.67 -28.53
C LEU A 101 -7.54 -12.88 -27.26
N LEU A 102 -8.32 -13.96 -27.19
CA LEU A 102 -9.10 -14.30 -25.98
C LEU A 102 -8.19 -14.55 -24.77
N GLY A 103 -7.10 -15.31 -24.98
CA GLY A 103 -6.08 -15.52 -23.96
C GLY A 103 -5.46 -14.20 -23.48
N GLY A 104 -5.17 -13.28 -24.41
CA GLY A 104 -4.61 -11.96 -24.11
C GLY A 104 -5.57 -11.10 -23.28
N ILE A 105 -6.87 -11.12 -23.59
CA ILE A 105 -7.89 -10.40 -22.81
C ILE A 105 -7.99 -10.96 -21.38
N ILE A 106 -7.98 -12.29 -21.23
CA ILE A 106 -8.01 -12.93 -19.91
C ILE A 106 -6.74 -12.59 -19.11
N ALA A 107 -5.57 -12.65 -19.76
CA ALA A 107 -4.28 -12.32 -19.16
C ALA A 107 -4.23 -10.85 -18.71
N LEU A 108 -4.71 -9.93 -19.55
CA LEU A 108 -4.83 -8.51 -19.23
C LEU A 108 -5.80 -8.27 -18.07
N GLY A 109 -6.96 -8.91 -18.10
CA GLY A 109 -7.95 -8.83 -17.02
C GLY A 109 -7.38 -9.33 -15.69
N GLY A 110 -6.67 -10.45 -15.71
CA GLY A 110 -5.96 -10.99 -14.55
C GLY A 110 -4.85 -10.07 -14.04
N ALA A 111 -4.05 -9.48 -14.95
CA ALA A 111 -3.01 -8.51 -14.63
C ALA A 111 -3.57 -7.27 -13.94
N ILE A 112 -4.62 -6.66 -14.51
CA ILE A 112 -5.27 -5.46 -13.96
C ILE A 112 -5.94 -5.77 -12.62
N TRP A 113 -6.75 -6.84 -12.56
CA TRP A 113 -7.46 -7.21 -11.34
C TRP A 113 -6.49 -7.59 -10.22
N GLY A 114 -5.55 -8.50 -10.49
CA GLY A 114 -4.56 -8.97 -9.53
C GLY A 114 -3.63 -7.85 -9.06
N GLY A 115 -3.19 -7.00 -10.00
CA GLY A 115 -2.43 -5.79 -9.72
C GLY A 115 -3.20 -4.85 -8.80
N LEU A 116 -4.31 -4.28 -9.27
CA LEU A 116 -5.04 -3.24 -8.52
C LEU A 116 -5.52 -3.72 -7.15
N THR A 117 -6.12 -4.91 -7.07
CA THR A 117 -6.64 -5.44 -5.80
C THR A 117 -5.53 -5.92 -4.87
N GLY A 118 -4.44 -6.48 -5.42
CA GLY A 118 -3.25 -6.87 -4.68
C GLY A 118 -2.53 -5.67 -4.08
N PHE A 119 -2.26 -4.65 -4.89
CA PHE A 119 -1.65 -3.39 -4.45
C PHE A 119 -2.45 -2.71 -3.34
N ARG A 120 -3.78 -2.64 -3.47
CA ARG A 120 -4.64 -2.07 -2.41
C ARG A 120 -4.44 -2.79 -1.07
N ARG A 121 -4.33 -4.13 -1.07
CA ARG A 121 -4.13 -4.91 0.16
C ARG A 121 -2.72 -4.75 0.75
N VAL A 122 -1.69 -4.69 -0.08
CA VAL A 122 -0.31 -4.40 0.37
C VAL A 122 -0.19 -2.98 0.91
N LYS A 123 -0.94 -2.03 0.34
CA LYS A 123 -1.01 -0.66 0.85
C LYS A 123 -1.58 -0.60 2.28
N ILE A 124 -2.62 -1.38 2.59
CA ILE A 124 -3.16 -1.49 3.96
C ILE A 124 -2.09 -1.97 4.94
N LYS A 125 -1.33 -3.02 4.58
CA LYS A 125 -0.20 -3.49 5.39
C LYS A 125 0.78 -2.34 5.70
N ARG A 126 1.16 -1.57 4.68
CA ARG A 126 2.08 -0.44 4.85
C ARG A 126 1.49 0.68 5.70
N TYR A 127 0.18 0.89 5.67
CA TYR A 127 -0.46 1.82 6.59
C TYR A 127 -0.39 1.37 8.04
N ILE A 128 -0.61 0.08 8.31
CA ILE A 128 -0.44 -0.50 9.66
C ILE A 128 1.01 -0.27 10.14
N GLU A 129 2.01 -0.52 9.30
CA GLU A 129 3.43 -0.34 9.68
C GLU A 129 3.84 1.14 9.88
N ASN A 130 3.10 2.08 9.29
CA ASN A 130 3.44 3.52 9.28
C ASN A 130 2.55 4.36 10.21
N VAL A 131 1.54 3.77 10.85
CA VAL A 131 0.67 4.46 11.80
C VAL A 131 0.94 3.88 13.19
N PRO A 132 1.48 4.68 14.13
CA PRO A 132 1.72 4.19 15.48
C PRO A 132 0.40 3.94 16.20
N THR A 133 0.37 2.93 17.08
CA THR A 133 -0.74 2.75 18.01
C THR A 133 -0.77 3.94 18.98
N SER A 134 -1.91 4.60 19.06
CA SER A 134 -2.18 5.65 20.04
C SER A 134 -3.15 5.15 21.12
N LEU A 135 -2.97 5.65 22.34
CA LEU A 135 -3.98 5.54 23.39
C LEU A 135 -5.15 6.48 23.07
N SER A 136 -6.33 6.21 23.62
CA SER A 136 -7.63 6.80 23.30
C SER A 136 -7.65 8.31 23.53
N THR A 137 -7.09 8.73 24.65
CA THR A 137 -6.76 10.12 25.05
C THR A 137 -5.72 10.77 24.14
N GLY A 138 -4.82 9.95 23.59
CA GLY A 138 -3.70 10.34 22.73
C GLY A 138 -4.02 10.47 21.24
N VAL A 139 -5.25 10.11 20.84
CA VAL A 139 -5.65 10.13 19.43
C VAL A 139 -5.76 11.56 18.93
N VAL A 140 -5.16 11.83 17.76
CA VAL A 140 -5.20 13.12 17.09
C VAL A 140 -5.94 12.98 15.76
N TYR A 141 -6.62 14.04 15.33
CA TYR A 141 -7.35 14.11 14.05
C TYR A 141 -6.53 13.59 12.85
N GLY A 142 -7.11 12.65 12.09
CA GLY A 142 -6.50 11.99 10.93
C GLY A 142 -6.26 10.49 11.13
N PRO A 143 -5.35 9.88 10.35
CA PRO A 143 -5.06 8.44 10.45
C PRO A 143 -4.62 8.01 11.84
N ALA A 144 -5.36 7.09 12.44
CA ALA A 144 -5.15 6.61 13.80
C ALA A 144 -5.22 5.08 13.87
N GLU A 145 -4.42 4.53 14.78
CA GLU A 145 -4.51 3.14 15.18
C GLU A 145 -4.78 3.09 16.68
N VAL A 146 -5.78 2.32 17.08
CA VAL A 146 -6.18 2.17 18.49
C VAL A 146 -6.30 0.68 18.82
N LYS A 147 -5.81 0.31 20.01
CA LYS A 147 -5.97 -1.03 20.58
C LYS A 147 -6.66 -0.92 21.92
N GLY A 148 -7.66 -1.74 22.15
CA GLY A 148 -8.44 -1.70 23.39
C GLY A 148 -9.47 -2.81 23.46
N ARG A 149 -10.42 -2.69 24.38
CA ARG A 149 -11.51 -3.63 24.61
C ARG A 149 -12.86 -3.02 24.28
N VAL A 150 -13.77 -3.81 23.76
CA VAL A 150 -15.15 -3.36 23.50
C VAL A 150 -15.83 -2.98 24.82
N ALA A 151 -16.37 -1.78 24.88
CA ALA A 151 -17.31 -1.33 25.88
C ALA A 151 -18.61 -0.89 25.17
N LEU A 152 -19.72 -1.50 25.56
CA LEU A 152 -21.02 -1.23 24.96
C LEU A 152 -21.73 -0.09 25.70
N TYR A 153 -22.45 0.76 24.97
CA TYR A 153 -23.32 1.76 25.61
C TYR A 153 -24.51 1.08 26.30
N GLN A 154 -24.95 1.65 27.42
CA GLN A 154 -26.16 1.20 28.11
C GLN A 154 -27.40 1.81 27.44
N GLY A 155 -28.48 1.04 27.34
CA GLY A 155 -29.76 1.49 26.80
C GLY A 155 -30.23 0.70 25.57
N GLU A 156 -31.47 0.93 25.16
CA GLU A 156 -32.03 0.33 23.95
C GLU A 156 -31.42 0.99 22.69
N GLY A 157 -31.22 0.20 21.63
CA GLY A 157 -30.66 0.69 20.35
C GLY A 157 -29.12 0.77 20.28
N HIS A 158 -28.42 0.47 21.38
CA HIS A 158 -26.96 0.51 21.46
C HIS A 158 -26.26 -0.85 21.42
N THR A 159 -27.04 -1.93 21.27
CA THR A 159 -26.51 -3.29 21.16
C THR A 159 -27.29 -4.06 20.11
N VAL A 160 -26.59 -4.94 19.40
CA VAL A 160 -27.17 -5.93 18.48
C VAL A 160 -27.17 -7.27 19.20
N THR A 161 -28.25 -8.05 19.08
CA THR A 161 -28.32 -9.39 19.68
C THR A 161 -27.91 -10.45 18.67
N GLY A 162 -26.95 -11.30 19.03
CA GLY A 162 -26.52 -12.43 18.22
C GLY A 162 -27.67 -13.43 17.99
N PRO A 163 -28.02 -13.77 16.75
CA PRO A 163 -29.22 -14.58 16.45
C PRO A 163 -29.11 -16.05 16.89
N LEU A 164 -27.90 -16.60 17.00
CA LEU A 164 -27.65 -17.96 17.48
C LEU A 164 -27.16 -17.97 18.93
N SER A 165 -26.28 -17.04 19.28
CA SER A 165 -25.68 -16.97 20.63
C SER A 165 -26.56 -16.30 21.68
N GLY A 166 -27.42 -15.37 21.26
CA GLY A 166 -28.15 -14.46 22.16
C GLY A 166 -27.24 -13.42 22.85
N ALA A 167 -25.97 -13.31 22.48
CA ALA A 167 -25.03 -12.37 23.07
C ALA A 167 -25.35 -10.92 22.68
N LYS A 168 -25.05 -9.97 23.58
CA LYS A 168 -25.07 -8.54 23.26
C LYS A 168 -23.76 -8.15 22.59
N CYS A 169 -23.85 -7.58 21.41
CA CYS A 169 -22.73 -7.34 20.51
C CYS A 169 -22.77 -5.91 19.97
N CYS A 170 -21.62 -5.37 19.56
CA CYS A 170 -21.56 -4.14 18.76
C CYS A 170 -21.56 -4.42 17.25
N HIS A 171 -21.19 -5.63 16.84
CA HIS A 171 -21.20 -6.08 15.45
C HIS A 171 -21.63 -7.54 15.37
N VAL A 172 -22.50 -7.87 14.43
CA VAL A 172 -22.88 -9.24 14.08
C VAL A 172 -22.89 -9.39 12.57
N ARG A 173 -22.23 -10.43 12.07
CA ARG A 173 -22.39 -10.93 10.71
C ARG A 173 -22.95 -12.33 10.75
N TYR A 174 -24.12 -12.50 10.16
CA TYR A 174 -24.83 -13.77 10.13
C TYR A 174 -24.89 -14.32 8.70
N LYS A 175 -24.60 -15.62 8.56
CA LYS A 175 -24.60 -16.30 7.26
C LYS A 175 -25.25 -17.68 7.37
N VAL A 176 -26.19 -17.96 6.48
CA VAL A 176 -26.80 -19.28 6.33
C VAL A 176 -26.39 -19.87 4.98
N THR A 177 -25.89 -21.10 5.02
CA THR A 177 -25.57 -21.87 3.81
C THR A 177 -26.41 -23.12 3.75
N GLU A 178 -26.74 -23.56 2.53
CA GLU A 178 -27.46 -24.80 2.27
C GLU A 178 -26.68 -25.64 1.27
N THR A 179 -26.48 -26.91 1.61
CA THR A 179 -25.88 -27.88 0.70
C THR A 179 -26.97 -28.49 -0.18
N ARG A 180 -26.78 -28.41 -1.51
CA ARG A 180 -27.70 -28.91 -2.52
C ARG A 180 -26.99 -29.91 -3.43
N GLY A 181 -27.73 -30.90 -3.93
CA GLY A 181 -27.19 -31.98 -4.77
C GLY A 181 -26.71 -33.19 -3.98
N SER A 182 -26.23 -34.20 -4.69
CA SER A 182 -25.71 -35.47 -4.15
C SER A 182 -24.46 -35.88 -4.94
N GLY A 183 -23.53 -36.61 -4.30
CA GLY A 183 -22.29 -37.04 -4.94
C GLY A 183 -21.41 -35.88 -5.41
N ASP A 184 -20.93 -35.96 -6.66
CA ASP A 184 -19.99 -35.00 -7.27
C ASP A 184 -20.63 -33.64 -7.60
N ASP A 185 -21.96 -33.57 -7.72
CA ASP A 185 -22.70 -32.32 -7.98
C ASP A 185 -23.03 -31.52 -6.72
N ARG A 186 -22.45 -31.91 -5.57
CA ARG A 186 -22.74 -31.27 -4.29
C ARG A 186 -22.19 -29.84 -4.25
N LYS A 187 -23.08 -28.85 -4.18
CA LYS A 187 -22.75 -27.42 -4.09
C LYS A 187 -23.30 -26.80 -2.82
N THR A 188 -22.53 -25.87 -2.24
CA THR A 188 -22.96 -25.08 -1.08
C THR A 188 -23.37 -23.69 -1.56
N VAL A 189 -24.58 -23.28 -1.24
CA VAL A 189 -25.15 -21.98 -1.65
C VAL A 189 -25.46 -21.16 -0.40
N THR A 190 -25.16 -19.86 -0.43
CA THR A 190 -25.56 -18.93 0.63
C THR A 190 -27.03 -18.56 0.45
N ILE A 191 -27.86 -18.79 1.48
CA ILE A 191 -29.30 -18.52 1.47
C ILE A 191 -29.60 -17.15 2.06
N GLU A 192 -28.89 -16.81 3.14
CA GLU A 192 -29.10 -15.59 3.90
C GLU A 192 -27.74 -15.07 4.33
N HIS A 193 -27.54 -13.77 4.19
CA HIS A 193 -26.34 -13.08 4.63
C HIS A 193 -26.70 -11.63 4.96
N TRP A 194 -26.52 -11.25 6.21
CA TRP A 194 -26.71 -9.88 6.67
C TRP A 194 -25.66 -9.53 7.72
N THR A 195 -25.46 -8.23 7.88
CA THR A 195 -24.57 -7.64 8.88
C THR A 195 -25.33 -6.53 9.57
N ASP A 196 -25.24 -6.48 10.89
CA ASP A 196 -25.79 -5.41 11.71
C ASP A 196 -24.73 -4.93 12.71
N GLN A 197 -24.68 -3.64 12.96
CA GLN A 197 -23.60 -3.02 13.72
C GLN A 197 -23.99 -1.65 14.26
N VAL A 198 -23.49 -1.35 15.46
CA VAL A 198 -23.82 -0.14 16.21
C VAL A 198 -22.54 0.51 16.75
N PRO A 199 -22.51 1.85 16.93
CA PRO A 199 -21.39 2.52 17.57
C PRO A 199 -21.10 1.97 18.97
N PHE A 200 -19.82 1.89 19.32
CA PHE A 200 -19.37 1.39 20.62
C PHE A 200 -18.16 2.19 21.13
N LEU A 201 -17.72 1.91 22.35
CA LEU A 201 -16.52 2.48 22.94
C LEU A 201 -15.38 1.47 22.87
N CYS A 202 -14.19 1.92 22.48
CA CYS A 202 -12.95 1.17 22.63
C CYS A 202 -12.25 1.65 23.90
N ARG A 203 -12.17 0.79 24.92
CA ARG A 203 -11.55 1.06 26.21
C ARG A 203 -10.09 0.63 26.22
N ASP A 204 -9.19 1.51 26.61
CA ASP A 204 -7.79 1.18 26.84
C ASP A 204 -7.34 1.57 28.25
N ALA A 205 -6.03 1.68 28.47
CA ALA A 205 -5.46 1.98 29.78
C ALA A 205 -5.71 3.44 30.24
N GLU A 206 -5.97 4.36 29.31
CA GLU A 206 -6.10 5.79 29.60
C GLU A 206 -7.55 6.30 29.49
N GLY A 207 -8.41 5.58 28.78
CA GLY A 207 -9.81 5.98 28.67
C GLY A 207 -10.61 5.19 27.65
N TYR A 208 -11.46 5.94 26.94
CA TYR A 208 -12.40 5.41 25.95
C TYR A 208 -12.37 6.30 24.73
N ILE A 209 -12.44 5.68 23.54
CA ILE A 209 -12.70 6.39 22.29
C ILE A 209 -13.92 5.79 21.61
N ARG A 210 -14.78 6.65 21.06
CA ARG A 210 -15.95 6.22 20.30
C ARG A 210 -15.51 5.65 18.95
N VAL A 211 -16.14 4.54 18.55
CA VAL A 211 -15.90 3.88 17.28
C VAL A 211 -17.23 3.73 16.55
N VAL A 212 -17.27 4.22 15.31
CA VAL A 212 -18.44 4.10 14.43
C VAL A 212 -18.09 3.06 13.35
N PRO A 213 -18.59 1.81 13.44
CA PRO A 213 -18.12 0.71 12.59
C PRO A 213 -18.63 0.76 11.14
N GLU A 214 -19.47 1.73 10.79
CA GLU A 214 -19.97 1.90 9.43
C GLU A 214 -18.82 2.20 8.46
N GLY A 215 -18.75 1.45 7.35
CA GLY A 215 -17.65 1.53 6.38
C GLY A 215 -16.44 0.64 6.69
N ALA A 216 -16.33 0.10 7.91
CA ALA A 216 -15.18 -0.73 8.30
C ALA A 216 -15.17 -2.13 7.62
N GLU A 217 -13.99 -2.60 7.24
CA GLU A 217 -13.72 -4.02 7.01
C GLU A 217 -13.59 -4.73 8.37
N VAL A 218 -14.72 -5.22 8.90
CA VAL A 218 -14.75 -5.92 10.19
C VAL A 218 -14.31 -7.38 10.05
N GLN A 219 -13.27 -7.76 10.79
CA GLN A 219 -12.71 -9.10 10.89
C GLN A 219 -13.03 -9.70 12.27
N ALA A 220 -14.22 -10.26 12.40
CA ALA A 220 -14.62 -11.05 13.56
C ALA A 220 -14.38 -12.56 13.33
N ARG A 221 -13.95 -13.29 14.35
CA ARG A 221 -13.84 -14.75 14.37
C ARG A 221 -15.23 -15.37 14.41
N LEU A 222 -15.28 -16.65 14.01
CA LEU A 222 -16.51 -17.43 14.03
C LEU A 222 -16.87 -17.73 15.49
N ALA A 223 -17.96 -17.13 15.97
CA ALA A 223 -18.43 -17.33 17.33
C ALA A 223 -19.26 -18.61 17.45
N VAL A 224 -20.25 -18.78 16.58
CA VAL A 224 -21.16 -19.93 16.62
C VAL A 224 -21.32 -20.53 15.23
N ARG A 225 -21.23 -21.87 15.17
CA ARG A 225 -21.59 -22.66 13.98
C ARG A 225 -22.60 -23.72 14.39
N ARG A 226 -23.77 -23.69 13.76
CA ARG A 226 -24.83 -24.69 13.98
C ARG A 226 -25.24 -25.32 12.66
N THR A 227 -25.44 -26.63 12.63
CA THR A 227 -25.97 -27.33 11.46
C THR A 227 -27.33 -27.91 11.80
N SER A 228 -28.31 -27.75 10.92
CA SER A 228 -29.64 -28.36 11.03
C SER A 228 -30.12 -28.81 9.67
N GLY A 229 -30.26 -30.13 9.48
CA GLY A 229 -30.52 -30.73 8.17
C GLY A 229 -29.41 -30.38 7.17
N ASN A 230 -29.80 -29.87 6.00
CA ASN A 230 -28.87 -29.47 4.94
C ASN A 230 -28.35 -28.03 5.09
N ARG A 231 -28.71 -27.33 6.18
CA ARG A 231 -28.32 -25.94 6.41
C ARG A 231 -27.27 -25.81 7.50
N THR A 232 -26.30 -24.94 7.26
CA THR A 232 -25.31 -24.53 8.26
C THR A 232 -25.39 -23.03 8.47
N TYR A 233 -25.56 -22.65 9.73
CA TYR A 233 -25.68 -21.30 10.25
C TYR A 233 -24.35 -20.89 10.87
N TYR A 234 -23.89 -19.70 10.53
CA TYR A 234 -22.65 -19.11 11.00
C TYR A 234 -22.95 -17.75 11.60
N GLU A 235 -22.45 -17.51 12.80
CA GLU A 235 -22.47 -16.22 13.48
C GLU A 235 -21.05 -15.78 13.78
N TYR A 236 -20.69 -14.59 13.33
CA TYR A 236 -19.47 -13.87 13.67
C TYR A 236 -19.90 -12.63 14.42
N HIS A 237 -19.29 -12.32 15.56
CA HIS A 237 -19.68 -11.14 16.32
C HIS A 237 -18.50 -10.51 17.05
N LEU A 238 -18.69 -9.27 17.50
CA LEU A 238 -17.84 -8.60 18.47
C LEU A 238 -18.68 -8.32 19.73
N MET A 239 -18.29 -8.87 20.86
CA MET A 239 -19.02 -8.76 22.14
C MET A 239 -18.28 -7.89 23.17
N GLU A 240 -18.95 -7.60 24.27
CA GLU A 240 -18.38 -6.83 25.38
C GLU A 240 -17.09 -7.46 25.92
N ASP A 241 -16.12 -6.61 26.25
CA ASP A 241 -14.79 -6.94 26.79
C ASP A 241 -13.85 -7.75 25.86
N GLU A 242 -14.19 -7.90 24.57
CA GLU A 242 -13.27 -8.45 23.58
C GLU A 242 -12.17 -7.46 23.19
N GLU A 243 -10.94 -7.95 23.04
CA GLU A 243 -9.82 -7.15 22.56
C GLU A 243 -9.94 -6.88 21.06
N LEU A 244 -9.74 -5.62 20.69
CA LEU A 244 -9.81 -5.14 19.32
C LEU A 244 -8.53 -4.43 18.90
N TYR A 245 -8.23 -4.63 17.63
CA TYR A 245 -7.33 -3.83 16.83
C TYR A 245 -8.15 -2.98 15.85
N ILE A 246 -7.96 -1.66 15.89
CA ILE A 246 -8.71 -0.71 15.06
C ILE A 246 -7.73 0.18 14.31
N LEU A 247 -7.86 0.21 12.99
CA LEU A 247 -7.17 1.15 12.11
C LEU A 247 -8.23 1.97 11.40
N GLY A 248 -8.23 3.29 11.54
CA GLY A 248 -9.22 4.15 10.89
C GLY A 248 -8.86 5.63 10.95
N SER A 249 -9.78 6.50 10.55
CA SER A 249 -9.57 7.94 10.64
C SER A 249 -10.26 8.49 11.89
N ALA A 250 -9.48 9.16 12.73
CA ALA A 250 -9.99 9.95 13.84
C ALA A 250 -10.60 11.25 13.29
N VAL A 251 -11.91 11.39 13.47
CA VAL A 251 -12.70 12.54 13.04
C VAL A 251 -13.42 13.16 14.23
N VAL A 252 -13.86 14.40 14.09
CA VAL A 252 -14.66 15.07 15.13
C VAL A 252 -16.05 14.45 15.17
N GLU A 253 -16.51 14.10 16.36
CA GLU A 253 -17.86 13.60 16.58
C GLU A 253 -18.90 14.63 16.10
N PRO A 254 -19.82 14.28 15.18
CA PRO A 254 -20.72 15.26 14.57
C PRO A 254 -21.81 15.79 15.50
N ILE A 255 -22.10 15.08 16.60
CA ILE A 255 -23.19 15.43 17.53
C ILE A 255 -22.71 16.42 18.58
N GLU A 256 -21.67 16.06 19.33
CA GLU A 256 -21.15 16.90 20.42
C GLU A 256 -20.06 17.86 19.94
N GLY A 257 -19.28 17.49 18.91
CA GLY A 257 -18.25 18.36 18.32
C GLY A 257 -17.01 18.60 19.19
N GLU A 258 -16.95 18.02 20.39
CA GLU A 258 -15.89 18.25 21.39
C GLU A 258 -14.92 17.08 21.52
N THR A 259 -15.28 15.91 20.98
CA THR A 259 -14.55 14.64 21.08
C THR A 259 -14.15 14.12 19.70
N LEU A 260 -13.19 13.20 19.67
CA LEU A 260 -12.84 12.46 18.46
C LEU A 260 -13.48 11.06 18.50
N GLU A 261 -13.89 10.59 17.33
CA GLU A 261 -14.32 9.22 17.09
C GLU A 261 -13.49 8.60 15.96
N VAL A 262 -13.32 7.28 15.99
CA VAL A 262 -12.70 6.54 14.89
C VAL A 262 -13.80 6.07 13.93
N ALA A 263 -13.73 6.51 12.68
CA ALA A 263 -14.70 6.21 11.62
C ALA A 263 -14.02 6.11 10.23
N ASP A 264 -14.83 6.00 9.17
CA ASP A 264 -14.39 5.92 7.75
C ASP A 264 -13.83 7.24 7.19
N GLY A 265 -13.66 8.27 8.01
CA GLY A 265 -12.96 9.50 7.61
C GLY A 265 -13.65 10.32 6.52
N ASN A 266 -14.97 10.21 6.36
CA ASN A 266 -15.71 10.79 5.24
C ASN A 266 -15.18 10.36 3.86
N ASN A 267 -14.77 9.10 3.72
CA ASN A 267 -14.22 8.52 2.49
C ASN A 267 -12.92 9.22 2.04
N ASP A 268 -12.03 9.52 2.99
CA ASP A 268 -10.69 10.06 2.74
C ASP A 268 -9.73 9.07 2.05
N GLY A 269 -10.18 7.83 1.85
CA GLY A 269 -9.43 6.74 1.22
C GLY A 269 -8.40 6.08 2.13
N PHE A 270 -8.39 6.40 3.43
CA PHE A 270 -7.65 5.68 4.45
C PHE A 270 -8.37 4.35 4.77
N PRO A 271 -7.66 3.24 5.01
CA PRO A 271 -8.33 1.98 5.32
C PRO A 271 -9.00 2.04 6.68
N PHE A 272 -10.25 1.58 6.75
CA PHE A 272 -10.96 1.37 8.00
C PHE A 272 -11.10 -0.13 8.28
N VAL A 273 -10.40 -0.63 9.29
CA VAL A 273 -10.34 -2.05 9.68
C VAL A 273 -10.60 -2.17 11.18
N ILE A 274 -11.53 -3.05 11.54
CA ILE A 274 -11.78 -3.45 12.93
C ILE A 274 -11.55 -4.95 13.00
N SER A 275 -10.70 -5.42 13.91
CA SER A 275 -10.30 -6.83 13.98
C SER A 275 -10.25 -7.30 15.42
N ASP A 276 -10.75 -8.51 15.67
CA ASP A 276 -10.62 -9.22 16.96
C ASP A 276 -9.28 -9.96 17.11
N ARG A 277 -8.36 -9.72 16.17
CA ARG A 277 -7.01 -10.26 16.16
C ARG A 277 -6.02 -9.17 16.52
N ASN A 278 -4.87 -9.55 17.04
CA ASN A 278 -3.77 -8.62 17.23
C ASN A 278 -3.33 -8.00 15.88
N GLU A 279 -2.60 -6.88 15.96
CA GLU A 279 -2.07 -6.15 14.80
C GLU A 279 -1.32 -7.08 13.84
N HIS A 280 -0.43 -7.92 14.37
CA HIS A 280 0.42 -8.79 13.57
C HIS A 280 -0.39 -9.83 12.77
N GLU A 281 -1.36 -10.48 13.41
CA GLU A 281 -2.28 -11.43 12.77
C GLU A 281 -3.16 -10.75 11.73
N THR A 282 -3.67 -9.55 12.03
CA THR A 282 -4.48 -8.76 11.10
C THR A 282 -3.66 -8.38 9.88
N MET A 283 -2.46 -7.84 10.09
CA MET A 283 -1.50 -7.50 9.05
C MET A 283 -1.18 -8.71 8.18
N LEU A 284 -0.85 -9.87 8.77
CA LEU A 284 -0.56 -11.09 8.03
C LEU A 284 -1.76 -11.61 7.23
N ALA A 285 -2.97 -11.57 7.80
CA ALA A 285 -4.18 -12.03 7.12
C ALA A 285 -4.47 -11.19 5.86
N ILE A 286 -4.37 -9.87 5.97
CA ILE A 286 -4.56 -8.94 4.84
C ILE A 286 -3.45 -9.12 3.80
N SER A 287 -2.20 -9.26 4.25
CA SER A 287 -1.01 -9.36 3.40
C SER A 287 -0.99 -10.63 2.55
N ARG A 288 -1.35 -11.79 3.13
CA ARG A 288 -1.39 -13.07 2.39
C ARG A 288 -2.35 -13.00 1.20
N GLY A 289 -3.55 -12.46 1.41
CA GLY A 289 -4.51 -12.26 0.33
C GLY A 289 -4.02 -11.25 -0.71
N GLY A 290 -3.29 -10.22 -0.30
CA GLY A 290 -2.66 -9.26 -1.21
C GLY A 290 -1.60 -9.89 -2.11
N LEU A 291 -0.67 -10.65 -1.52
CA LEU A 291 0.42 -11.32 -2.24
C LEU A 291 -0.08 -12.34 -3.26
N VAL A 292 -1.10 -13.14 -2.91
CA VAL A 292 -1.70 -14.10 -3.86
C VAL A 292 -2.31 -13.37 -5.07
N ARG A 293 -3.05 -12.27 -4.84
CA ARG A 293 -3.64 -11.48 -5.94
C ARG A 293 -2.57 -10.82 -6.81
N MET A 294 -1.53 -10.26 -6.20
CA MET A 294 -0.38 -9.71 -6.94
C MET A 294 0.31 -10.79 -7.78
N GLY A 295 0.53 -11.99 -7.22
CA GLY A 295 1.09 -13.13 -7.93
C GLY A 295 0.30 -13.51 -9.18
N LEU A 296 -1.02 -13.59 -9.07
CA LEU A 296 -1.90 -13.81 -10.23
C LEU A 296 -1.79 -12.67 -11.25
N GLY A 297 -1.64 -11.43 -10.79
CA GLY A 297 -1.39 -10.29 -11.65
C GLY A 297 -0.09 -10.41 -12.45
N PHE A 298 1.01 -10.81 -11.81
CA PHE A 298 2.30 -11.03 -12.48
C PHE A 298 2.26 -12.19 -13.48
N ILE A 299 1.58 -13.29 -13.14
CA ILE A 299 1.35 -14.39 -14.07
C ILE A 299 0.57 -13.90 -15.29
N GLY A 300 -0.45 -13.05 -15.09
CA GLY A 300 -1.19 -12.42 -16.18
C GLY A 300 -0.30 -11.56 -17.08
N ILE A 301 0.64 -10.79 -16.53
CA ILE A 301 1.59 -9.98 -17.31
C ILE A 301 2.53 -10.86 -18.15
N VAL A 302 3.12 -11.90 -17.54
CA VAL A 302 4.01 -12.82 -18.26
C VAL A 302 3.23 -13.53 -19.38
N MET A 303 2.04 -14.03 -19.08
CA MET A 303 1.16 -14.67 -20.05
C MET A 303 0.80 -13.73 -21.21
N LEU A 304 0.51 -12.45 -20.92
CA LEU A 304 0.22 -11.44 -21.94
C LEU A 304 1.40 -11.24 -22.90
N VAL A 305 2.62 -11.13 -22.36
CA VAL A 305 3.84 -10.93 -23.15
C VAL A 305 4.17 -12.17 -23.97
N THR A 306 4.01 -13.38 -23.41
CA THR A 306 4.19 -14.62 -24.16
C THR A 306 3.16 -14.77 -25.28
N LEU A 307 1.90 -14.41 -25.05
CA LEU A 307 0.86 -14.44 -26.08
C LEU A 307 1.10 -13.41 -27.18
N PHE A 308 1.71 -12.26 -26.86
CA PHE A 308 2.14 -11.29 -27.85
C PHE A 308 3.17 -11.89 -28.83
N PHE A 309 4.23 -12.53 -28.32
CA PHE A 309 5.22 -13.21 -29.18
C PHE A 309 4.62 -14.41 -29.95
N THR A 310 3.69 -15.12 -29.33
CA THR A 310 2.94 -16.20 -30.01
C THR A 310 2.14 -15.63 -31.19
N SER A 311 1.51 -14.46 -31.01
CA SER A 311 0.75 -13.78 -32.07
C SER A 311 1.62 -13.27 -33.21
N THR A 312 2.88 -12.91 -32.95
CA THR A 312 3.82 -12.52 -34.01
C THR A 312 4.49 -13.73 -34.67
N GLY A 313 4.21 -14.95 -34.19
CA GLY A 313 4.85 -16.18 -34.67
C GLY A 313 6.33 -16.29 -34.28
N SER A 314 6.78 -15.49 -33.33
CA SER A 314 8.16 -15.47 -32.86
C SER A 314 8.36 -16.47 -31.72
N TYR A 315 9.25 -17.43 -31.91
CA TYR A 315 9.57 -18.49 -30.94
C TYR A 315 11.06 -18.55 -30.62
N SER A 316 11.74 -17.40 -30.70
CA SER A 316 13.17 -17.33 -30.43
C SER A 316 13.46 -17.48 -28.92
N PRO A 317 14.62 -18.01 -28.53
CA PRO A 317 15.02 -18.08 -27.11
C PRO A 317 14.98 -16.73 -26.38
N SER A 318 15.24 -15.63 -27.11
CA SER A 318 15.20 -14.27 -26.56
C SER A 318 13.77 -13.79 -26.23
N ASP A 319 12.75 -14.25 -26.95
CA ASP A 319 11.34 -13.93 -26.64
C ASP A 319 10.92 -14.50 -25.29
N PHE A 320 11.30 -15.75 -25.01
CA PHE A 320 11.05 -16.39 -23.72
C PHE A 320 11.81 -15.69 -22.58
N LEU A 321 13.05 -15.27 -22.82
CA LEU A 321 13.85 -14.52 -21.85
C LEU A 321 13.23 -13.15 -21.55
N LEU A 322 12.79 -12.41 -22.57
CA LEU A 322 12.10 -11.12 -22.39
C LEU A 322 10.78 -11.29 -21.63
N ALA A 323 9.97 -12.29 -21.98
CA ALA A 323 8.74 -12.59 -21.25
C ALA A 323 9.01 -12.90 -19.77
N ALA A 324 10.05 -13.70 -19.47
CA ALA A 324 10.44 -14.02 -18.10
C ALA A 324 10.95 -12.79 -17.31
N LEU A 325 11.67 -11.87 -17.96
CA LEU A 325 12.19 -10.65 -17.33
C LEU A 325 11.10 -9.60 -17.01
N THR A 326 9.91 -9.72 -17.60
CA THR A 326 8.82 -8.76 -17.32
C THR A 326 8.33 -8.82 -15.87
N ALA A 327 8.20 -10.02 -15.28
CA ALA A 327 7.79 -10.19 -13.89
C ALA A 327 8.74 -9.49 -12.88
N PRO A 328 10.07 -9.74 -12.88
CA PRO A 328 10.98 -9.05 -11.99
C PRO A 328 11.02 -7.54 -12.27
N ALA A 329 10.95 -7.10 -13.52
CA ALA A 329 10.86 -5.66 -13.84
C ALA A 329 9.61 -5.01 -13.21
N CYS A 330 8.44 -5.65 -13.33
CA CYS A 330 7.21 -5.18 -12.71
C CYS A 330 7.28 -5.21 -11.17
N LEU A 331 7.91 -6.23 -10.57
CA LEU A 331 8.12 -6.32 -9.13
C LEU A 331 9.02 -5.18 -8.61
N VAL A 332 10.13 -4.91 -9.31
CA VAL A 332 11.01 -3.78 -8.97
C VAL A 332 10.24 -2.47 -9.05
N LEU A 333 9.54 -2.22 -10.16
CA LEU A 333 8.71 -1.03 -10.33
C LEU A 333 7.64 -0.89 -9.23
N SER A 334 6.96 -1.99 -8.90
CA SER A 334 5.93 -2.02 -7.84
C SER A 334 6.48 -1.61 -6.48
N THR A 335 7.70 -2.05 -6.17
CA THR A 335 8.38 -1.77 -4.91
C THR A 335 8.71 -0.29 -4.79
N PHE A 336 9.27 0.31 -5.85
CA PHE A 336 9.54 1.75 -5.89
C PHE A 336 8.27 2.59 -5.75
N ILE A 337 7.18 2.22 -6.41
CA ILE A 337 5.88 2.91 -6.29
C ILE A 337 5.38 2.86 -4.84
N LEU A 338 5.44 1.69 -4.19
CA LEU A 338 5.01 1.55 -2.80
C LEU A 338 5.88 2.39 -1.86
N MET A 339 7.21 2.32 -1.99
CA MET A 339 8.13 3.10 -1.14
C MET A 339 7.93 4.60 -1.31
N PHE A 340 7.73 5.07 -2.54
CA PHE A 340 7.45 6.48 -2.80
C PHE A 340 6.14 6.91 -2.13
N ASN A 341 5.08 6.11 -2.23
CA ASN A 341 3.79 6.41 -1.61
C ASN A 341 3.88 6.44 -0.08
N ASP A 342 4.71 5.58 0.54
CA ASP A 342 4.93 5.59 1.98
C ASP A 342 5.64 6.87 2.43
N LEU A 343 6.69 7.30 1.73
CA LEU A 343 7.36 8.57 2.01
C LEU A 343 6.41 9.76 1.88
N VAL A 344 5.53 9.75 0.85
CA VAL A 344 4.49 10.78 0.69
C VAL A 344 3.49 10.74 1.84
N PHE A 345 3.07 9.55 2.27
CA PHE A 345 2.16 9.39 3.41
C PHE A 345 2.76 9.94 4.70
N LEU A 346 3.99 9.53 5.05
CA LEU A 346 4.70 10.00 6.23
C LEU A 346 4.90 11.53 6.21
N ARG A 347 5.30 12.09 5.06
CA ARG A 347 5.41 13.55 4.89
C ARG A 347 4.07 14.26 5.12
N ASN A 348 2.99 13.71 4.58
CA ASN A 348 1.66 14.29 4.75
C ASN A 348 1.17 14.16 6.19
N ARG A 349 1.56 13.10 6.92
CA ARG A 349 1.29 12.94 8.34
C ARG A 349 1.95 14.04 9.17
N VAL A 350 3.23 14.32 8.92
CA VAL A 350 3.95 15.45 9.57
C VAL A 350 3.23 16.77 9.32
N LYS A 351 2.84 17.05 8.06
CA LYS A 351 2.09 18.27 7.71
C LYS A 351 0.73 18.37 8.42
N ARG A 352 0.01 17.26 8.57
CA ARG A 352 -1.27 17.21 9.28
C ARG A 352 -1.07 17.47 10.77
N ALA A 353 -0.09 16.81 11.39
CA ALA A 353 0.25 17.03 12.80
C ALA A 353 0.63 18.50 13.06
N HIS A 354 1.42 19.10 12.16
CA HIS A 354 1.74 20.53 12.20
C HIS A 354 0.49 21.41 12.14
N ALA A 355 -0.40 21.16 11.18
CA ALA A 355 -1.65 21.91 11.04
C ALA A 355 -2.57 21.76 12.26
N ASN A 356 -2.60 20.58 12.90
CA ASN A 356 -3.37 20.37 14.12
C ASN A 356 -2.84 21.22 15.27
N ILE A 357 -1.51 21.32 15.44
CA ILE A 357 -0.89 22.21 16.43
C ILE A 357 -1.24 23.67 16.14
N GLU A 358 -1.18 24.11 14.89
CA GLU A 358 -1.56 25.49 14.53
C GLU A 358 -3.02 25.79 14.89
N VAL A 359 -3.93 24.84 14.70
CA VAL A 359 -5.33 25.00 15.09
C VAL A 359 -5.46 25.10 16.61
N ALA A 360 -4.74 24.27 17.37
CA ALA A 360 -4.73 24.35 18.83
C ALA A 360 -4.16 25.69 19.35
N LEU A 361 -3.08 26.18 18.74
CA LEU A 361 -2.53 27.52 19.04
C LEU A 361 -3.53 28.64 18.68
N LYS A 362 -4.30 28.51 17.60
CA LYS A 362 -5.38 29.46 17.26
C LYS A 362 -6.52 29.43 18.28
N LYS A 363 -6.98 28.24 18.72
CA LYS A 363 -7.95 28.12 19.83
C LYS A 363 -7.43 28.83 21.09
N ARG A 364 -6.13 28.71 21.37
CA ARG A 364 -5.47 29.39 22.48
C ARG A 364 -5.51 30.91 22.33
N MET A 365 -5.23 31.44 21.14
CA MET A 365 -5.33 32.87 20.85
C MET A 365 -6.71 33.43 21.11
N ASP A 366 -7.76 32.69 20.75
CA ASP A 366 -9.14 33.13 20.91
C ASP A 366 -9.52 33.30 22.40
N LEU A 367 -8.78 32.66 23.32
CA LEU A 367 -8.96 32.81 24.77
C LEU A 367 -8.20 34.00 25.37
N ILE A 368 -7.16 34.51 24.70
CA ILE A 368 -6.30 35.60 25.22
C ILE A 368 -7.07 36.90 25.49
N PRO A 369 -8.00 37.38 24.63
CA PRO A 369 -8.74 38.62 24.91
C PRO A 369 -9.58 38.53 26.20
N ASN A 370 -10.18 37.35 26.45
CA ASN A 370 -10.94 37.11 27.67
C ASN A 370 -10.00 37.10 28.89
N LEU A 371 -8.82 36.47 28.76
CA LEU A 371 -7.78 36.51 29.78
C LEU A 371 -7.33 37.95 30.09
N GLU A 372 -7.05 38.74 29.05
CA GLU A 372 -6.62 40.13 29.17
C GLU A 372 -7.69 40.99 29.87
N SER A 373 -8.97 40.75 29.57
CA SER A 373 -10.08 41.47 30.22
C SER A 373 -10.14 41.23 31.72
N ILE A 374 -10.00 39.97 32.16
CA ILE A 374 -10.02 39.60 33.58
C ILE A 374 -8.74 40.08 34.29
N ALA A 375 -7.59 39.90 33.65
CA ALA A 375 -6.30 40.37 34.17
C ALA A 375 -6.28 41.89 34.33
N LYS A 376 -6.92 42.65 33.44
CA LYS A 376 -7.07 44.11 33.61
C LYS A 376 -7.98 44.50 34.76
N THR A 377 -8.99 43.71 35.12
CA THR A 377 -9.87 44.05 36.24
C THR A 377 -9.25 43.73 37.60
N TYR A 378 -8.53 42.62 37.72
CA TYR A 378 -8.05 42.11 39.01
C TYR A 378 -6.54 42.22 39.22
N LEU A 379 -5.76 42.35 38.14
CA LEU A 379 -4.29 42.31 38.15
C LEU A 379 -3.69 43.54 37.45
N GLU A 380 -4.25 44.74 37.69
CA GLU A 380 -3.78 46.00 37.08
C GLU A 380 -2.31 46.30 37.38
N HIS A 381 -1.84 45.94 38.57
CA HIS A 381 -0.49 46.21 39.04
C HIS A 381 0.56 45.20 38.51
N GLU A 382 0.12 44.12 37.88
CA GLU A 382 0.97 43.04 37.37
C GLU A 382 1.55 43.34 35.99
N ARG A 383 2.39 44.37 35.91
CA ARG A 383 3.00 44.84 34.64
C ARG A 383 3.73 43.74 33.87
N GLN A 384 4.30 42.76 34.56
CA GLN A 384 5.01 41.68 33.92
C GLN A 384 4.03 40.72 33.21
N LEU A 385 2.91 40.37 33.84
CA LEU A 385 1.86 39.56 33.21
C LEU A 385 1.32 40.22 31.94
N HIS A 386 1.03 41.53 31.98
CA HIS A 386 0.55 42.26 30.81
C HIS A 386 1.56 42.28 29.66
N ARG A 387 2.87 42.35 29.96
CA ARG A 387 3.93 42.24 28.93
C ARG A 387 4.01 40.85 28.33
N ASP A 388 3.93 39.81 29.15
CA ASP A 388 4.01 38.42 28.71
C ASP A 388 2.77 38.06 27.84
N ILE A 389 1.58 38.56 28.20
CA ILE A 389 0.37 38.42 27.36
C ILE A 389 0.53 39.18 26.03
N ALA A 390 1.07 40.40 26.07
CA ALA A 390 1.29 41.20 24.85
C ALA A 390 2.32 40.56 23.90
N SER A 391 3.40 39.98 24.44
CA SER A 391 4.41 39.27 23.64
C SER A 391 3.85 37.98 23.04
N LEU A 392 3.12 37.19 23.83
CA LEU A 392 2.43 35.98 23.37
C LEU A 392 1.47 36.29 22.22
N ARG A 393 0.66 37.35 22.35
CA ARG A 393 -0.24 37.81 21.29
C ARG A 393 0.51 38.25 20.03
N GLY A 394 1.69 38.85 20.19
CA GLY A 394 2.56 39.23 19.08
C GLY A 394 3.06 38.03 18.28
N ILE A 395 3.55 37.00 18.98
CA ILE A 395 4.02 35.74 18.38
C ILE A 395 2.87 35.03 17.66
N LEU A 396 1.72 34.92 18.32
CA LEU A 396 0.59 34.18 17.78
C LEU A 396 -0.13 34.91 16.64
N LYS A 397 0.17 36.18 16.36
CA LYS A 397 -0.48 36.93 15.25
C LYS A 397 -0.12 36.39 13.86
N GLU A 398 0.95 35.61 13.76
CA GLU A 398 1.38 34.97 12.52
C GLU A 398 0.36 33.93 12.04
N ARG A 399 0.22 33.78 10.72
CA ARG A 399 -0.77 32.86 10.12
C ARG A 399 -0.20 31.46 9.86
N ASP A 400 1.08 31.40 9.56
CA ASP A 400 1.85 30.18 9.30
C ASP A 400 3.02 30.16 10.29
N PHE A 401 3.05 29.15 11.15
CA PHE A 401 4.11 29.00 12.14
C PHE A 401 5.20 28.07 11.59
N SER A 402 6.47 28.44 11.70
CA SER A 402 7.57 27.50 11.57
C SER A 402 7.69 26.65 12.84
N PRO A 403 8.34 25.48 12.81
CA PRO A 403 8.59 24.70 14.02
C PRO A 403 9.27 25.51 15.14
N GLU A 404 10.17 26.45 14.80
CA GLU A 404 10.81 27.34 15.76
C GLU A 404 9.82 28.37 16.35
N GLN A 405 8.89 28.88 15.54
CA GLN A 405 7.84 29.79 16.00
C GLN A 405 6.83 29.05 16.89
N ILE A 406 6.49 27.80 16.57
CA ILE A 406 5.68 26.92 17.44
C ILE A 406 6.36 26.75 18.79
N ASP A 407 7.64 26.37 18.81
CA ASP A 407 8.40 26.22 20.06
C ASP A 407 8.43 27.51 20.89
N THR A 408 8.59 28.66 20.22
CA THR A 408 8.62 29.96 20.89
C THR A 408 7.25 30.32 21.46
N ALA A 409 6.17 30.06 20.70
CA ALA A 409 4.80 30.27 21.14
C ALA A 409 4.46 29.41 22.36
N ILE A 410 4.82 28.12 22.31
CA ILE A 410 4.64 27.17 23.42
C ILE A 410 5.33 27.66 24.70
N ARG A 411 6.62 28.02 24.63
CA ARG A 411 7.37 28.47 25.82
C ARG A 411 6.78 29.74 26.41
N ALA A 412 6.40 30.69 25.56
CA ALA A 412 5.75 31.92 26.00
C ALA A 412 4.40 31.63 26.67
N ASP A 413 3.62 30.69 26.13
CA ASP A 413 2.32 30.31 26.66
C ASP A 413 2.42 29.61 28.02
N CYS A 414 3.36 28.68 28.20
CA CYS A 414 3.62 28.07 29.50
C CYS A 414 4.01 29.12 30.55
N ALA A 415 4.90 30.05 30.20
CA ALA A 415 5.33 31.12 31.11
C ALA A 415 4.16 32.02 31.56
N VAL A 416 3.26 32.39 30.63
CA VAL A 416 2.05 33.15 30.95
C VAL A 416 1.13 32.35 31.87
N THR A 417 0.90 31.07 31.56
CA THR A 417 0.01 30.19 32.33
C THR A 417 0.50 29.98 33.76
N GLU A 418 1.79 29.71 33.92
CA GLU A 418 2.42 29.50 35.24
C GLU A 418 2.34 30.75 36.10
N ARG A 419 2.66 31.92 35.51
CA ARG A 419 2.58 33.20 36.21
C ARG A 419 1.14 33.51 36.61
N LEU A 420 0.18 33.26 35.72
CA LEU A 420 -1.23 33.47 35.99
C LEU A 420 -1.74 32.56 37.12
N LEU A 421 -1.30 31.31 37.15
CA LEU A 421 -1.67 30.35 38.18
C LEU A 421 -1.09 30.74 39.55
N ALA A 422 0.17 31.18 39.59
CA ALA A 422 0.79 31.71 40.80
C ALA A 422 0.06 32.97 41.32
N LEU A 423 -0.33 33.88 40.41
CA LEU A 423 -1.09 35.07 40.78
C LEU A 423 -2.50 34.72 41.29
N ARG A 424 -3.18 33.74 40.68
CA ARG A 424 -4.49 33.28 41.16
C ARG A 424 -4.44 32.80 42.61
N GLU A 425 -3.39 32.09 43.01
CA GLU A 425 -3.25 31.64 44.41
C GLU A 425 -3.00 32.80 45.39
N ASN A 426 -2.35 33.88 44.94
CA ASN A 426 -2.09 35.06 45.76
C ASN A 426 -3.29 36.03 45.86
N HIS A 427 -4.29 35.89 44.97
CA HIS A 427 -5.45 36.78 44.88
C HIS A 427 -6.77 36.01 45.15
N PRO A 428 -7.27 35.99 46.40
CA PRO A 428 -8.49 35.27 46.77
C PRO A 428 -9.73 35.67 45.94
N ASP A 429 -9.84 36.96 45.59
CA ASP A 429 -10.96 37.47 44.78
C ASP A 429 -10.95 36.89 43.36
N LEU A 430 -9.75 36.63 42.81
CA LEU A 430 -9.58 36.02 41.49
C LEU A 430 -9.83 34.51 41.55
N LYS A 431 -9.45 33.87 42.67
CA LYS A 431 -9.69 32.44 42.92
C LYS A 431 -11.18 32.11 43.07
N GLY A 432 -11.96 33.01 43.64
CA GLY A 432 -13.42 32.85 43.79
C GLY A 432 -14.23 33.19 42.53
N ASN A 433 -13.61 33.72 41.48
CA ASN A 433 -14.31 34.13 40.28
C ASN A 433 -14.55 32.94 39.34
N THR A 434 -15.82 32.61 39.09
CA THR A 434 -16.23 31.47 38.24
C THR A 434 -15.75 31.61 36.80
N VAL A 435 -15.82 32.83 36.22
CA VAL A 435 -15.36 33.10 34.85
C VAL A 435 -13.85 32.88 34.71
N MET A 436 -13.08 33.26 35.73
CA MET A 436 -11.64 32.99 35.76
C MET A 436 -11.34 31.50 35.90
N SER A 437 -12.08 30.77 36.74
CA SER A 437 -11.93 29.31 36.86
C SER A 437 -12.21 28.61 35.54
N ASP A 438 -13.33 28.94 34.89
CA ASP A 438 -13.71 28.37 33.60
C ASP A 438 -12.67 28.66 32.50
N LEU A 439 -12.13 29.88 32.48
CA LEU A 439 -11.07 30.26 31.56
C LEU A 439 -9.79 29.48 31.83
N MET A 440 -9.36 29.38 33.09
CA MET A 440 -8.19 28.59 33.48
C MET A 440 -8.33 27.13 33.08
N ASP A 441 -9.51 26.53 33.28
CA ASP A 441 -9.75 25.15 32.91
C ASP A 441 -9.69 24.96 31.38
N ARG A 442 -10.22 25.91 30.59
CA ARG A 442 -10.09 25.91 29.13
C ARG A 442 -8.65 26.07 28.69
N LEU A 443 -7.89 26.96 29.33
CA LEU A 443 -6.46 27.15 29.07
C LEU A 443 -5.70 25.84 29.34
N ILE A 444 -5.84 25.24 30.52
CA ILE A 444 -5.16 23.98 30.87
C ILE A 444 -5.54 22.86 29.89
N ARG A 445 -6.82 22.75 29.50
CA ARG A 445 -7.26 21.78 28.48
C ARG A 445 -6.53 21.95 27.14
N VAL A 446 -6.43 23.17 26.64
CA VAL A 446 -5.71 23.46 25.38
C VAL A 446 -4.20 23.25 25.54
N GLU A 447 -3.60 23.55 26.70
CA GLU A 447 -2.18 23.30 26.98
C GLU A 447 -1.87 21.79 26.92
N ASN A 448 -2.73 20.96 27.54
CA ASN A 448 -2.62 19.51 27.47
C ASN A 448 -2.80 18.98 26.04
N GLU A 449 -3.77 19.52 25.28
CA GLU A 449 -4.00 19.19 23.87
C GLU A 449 -2.73 19.49 23.04
N ILE A 450 -2.11 20.65 23.24
CA ILE A 450 -0.87 21.04 22.56
C ILE A 450 0.30 20.12 22.95
N ALA A 451 0.43 19.77 24.24
CA ALA A 451 1.49 18.88 24.71
C ALA A 451 1.41 17.51 24.04
N LEU A 452 0.21 16.93 23.95
CA LEU A 452 -0.03 15.67 23.27
C LEU A 452 0.21 15.77 21.75
N MET A 453 -0.28 16.83 21.11
CA MET A 453 -0.06 17.03 19.67
C MET A 453 1.43 17.21 19.33
N ARG A 454 2.23 17.82 20.23
CA ARG A 454 3.69 17.93 20.06
C ARG A 454 4.36 16.57 20.04
N GLU A 455 4.00 15.68 20.97
CA GLU A 455 4.51 14.30 21.00
C GLU A 455 4.16 13.58 19.69
N GLY A 456 2.88 13.60 19.29
CA GLY A 456 2.45 13.00 18.03
C GLY A 456 3.10 13.62 16.77
N TYR A 457 3.44 14.91 16.79
CA TYR A 457 4.21 15.56 15.72
C TYR A 457 5.65 15.05 15.68
N ASN A 458 6.32 15.01 16.84
CA ASN A 458 7.70 14.54 16.94
C ASN A 458 7.85 13.07 16.52
N ASP A 459 6.92 12.21 16.95
CA ASP A 459 6.87 10.81 16.51
C ASP A 459 6.69 10.70 14.98
N SER A 460 5.81 11.54 14.41
CA SER A 460 5.59 11.57 12.97
C SER A 460 6.83 12.03 12.20
N VAL A 461 7.59 13.00 12.74
CA VAL A 461 8.86 13.46 12.18
C VAL A 461 9.92 12.38 12.27
N GLU A 462 10.01 11.66 13.40
CA GLU A 462 10.96 10.56 13.58
C GLU A 462 10.70 9.40 12.60
N LEU A 463 9.44 8.99 12.44
CA LEU A 463 9.05 7.98 11.46
C LEU A 463 9.38 8.43 10.04
N TYR A 464 9.07 9.70 9.70
CA TYR A 464 9.39 10.25 8.39
C TYR A 464 10.90 10.30 8.12
N ARG A 465 11.70 10.78 9.08
CA ARG A 465 13.18 10.83 9.00
C ARG A 465 13.76 9.43 8.84
N SER A 466 13.35 8.51 9.70
CA SER A 466 13.81 7.12 9.67
C SER A 466 13.48 6.47 8.34
N GLY A 467 12.26 6.66 7.83
CA GLY A 467 11.85 6.19 6.51
C GLY A 467 12.68 6.81 5.38
N ALA A 468 12.91 8.13 5.40
CA ALA A 468 13.65 8.83 4.36
C ALA A 468 15.17 8.56 4.38
N GLN A 469 15.72 8.12 5.50
CA GLN A 469 17.16 7.86 5.68
C GLN A 469 17.54 6.37 5.56
N ARG A 470 16.57 5.46 5.58
CA ARG A 470 16.77 4.02 5.46
C ARG A 470 17.07 3.59 4.02
N PHE A 471 17.90 2.56 3.84
CA PHE A 471 18.09 1.92 2.54
C PHE A 471 16.97 0.88 2.30
N PRO A 472 16.32 0.88 1.11
CA PRO A 472 16.64 1.64 -0.12
C PRO A 472 15.92 2.99 -0.29
N GLU A 473 15.02 3.38 0.61
CA GLU A 473 14.19 4.60 0.53
C GLU A 473 15.01 5.89 0.38
N VAL A 474 16.21 5.94 0.95
CA VAL A 474 17.16 7.07 0.86
C VAL A 474 17.51 7.45 -0.58
N LEU A 475 17.51 6.48 -1.50
CA LEU A 475 17.74 6.75 -2.92
C LEU A 475 16.58 7.56 -3.49
N LEU A 476 15.34 7.13 -3.23
CA LEU A 476 14.14 7.85 -3.64
C LEU A 476 14.05 9.23 -2.99
N ALA A 477 14.32 9.32 -1.69
CA ALA A 477 14.28 10.57 -0.94
C ALA A 477 15.21 11.63 -1.57
N LYS A 478 16.44 11.22 -1.93
CA LYS A 478 17.42 12.10 -2.59
C LYS A 478 17.01 12.43 -4.02
N THR A 479 16.61 11.45 -4.83
CA THR A 479 16.23 11.66 -6.23
C THR A 479 15.02 12.58 -6.40
N PHE A 480 14.03 12.48 -5.51
CA PHE A 480 12.80 13.28 -5.55
C PHE A 480 12.78 14.47 -4.58
N ALA A 481 13.95 14.82 -3.99
CA ALA A 481 14.12 15.97 -3.11
C ALA A 481 13.12 16.04 -1.93
N PHE A 482 12.89 14.91 -1.26
CA PHE A 482 12.15 14.89 -0.01
C PHE A 482 12.94 15.66 1.06
N LYS A 483 12.41 16.81 1.48
CA LYS A 483 13.02 17.67 2.50
C LYS A 483 12.86 17.03 3.87
N ASP A 484 13.87 17.22 4.72
CA ASP A 484 13.79 16.87 6.13
C ASP A 484 12.75 17.75 6.85
N ALA A 485 12.23 17.27 7.98
CA ALA A 485 11.30 17.98 8.85
C ALA A 485 11.91 18.14 10.24
N ASP A 486 11.76 19.30 10.88
CA ASP A 486 12.35 19.58 12.19
C ASP A 486 11.46 19.17 13.36
N LEU A 487 12.09 18.65 14.41
CA LEU A 487 11.44 18.32 15.68
C LEU A 487 11.12 19.59 16.48
N LEU A 488 10.04 19.55 17.24
CA LEU A 488 9.71 20.53 18.27
C LEU A 488 10.49 20.21 19.55
N ARG A 489 11.12 21.23 20.13
CA ARG A 489 12.03 21.09 21.29
C ARG A 489 11.47 21.69 22.58
N ALA A 490 10.35 22.40 22.53
CA ALA A 490 9.75 22.96 23.74
C ALA A 490 9.23 21.84 24.65
N GLU A 491 9.69 21.78 25.90
CA GLU A 491 9.18 20.89 26.95
C GLU A 491 7.83 21.41 27.47
N LEU A 492 6.87 20.50 27.66
CA LEU A 492 5.53 20.71 28.22
C LEU A 492 5.21 19.42 28.97
N GLU A 493 4.79 19.55 30.22
CA GLU A 493 4.25 18.45 31.01
C GLU A 493 2.72 18.49 30.96
N VAL A 494 2.08 17.32 30.86
CA VAL A 494 0.62 17.21 30.94
C VAL A 494 0.16 17.53 32.36
N ARG A 495 -0.70 18.54 32.51
CA ARG A 495 -1.21 19.01 33.82
C ARG A 495 -2.60 18.48 34.07
N GLN A 496 -2.89 18.04 35.30
CA GLN A 496 -4.27 17.65 35.64
C GLN A 496 -5.16 18.90 35.71
N VAL A 497 -6.30 18.88 34.99
CA VAL A 497 -7.35 19.89 35.18
C VAL A 497 -7.92 19.71 36.59
N PRO A 498 -7.97 20.76 37.42
CA PRO A 498 -8.53 20.65 38.76
C PRO A 498 -9.98 20.17 38.68
N GLN A 499 -10.29 19.04 39.30
CA GLN A 499 -11.68 18.61 39.41
C GLN A 499 -12.38 19.50 40.44
N VAL A 500 -13.48 20.13 40.04
CA VAL A 500 -14.34 20.86 40.98
C VAL A 500 -15.00 19.83 41.88
N SER A 501 -14.41 19.55 43.04
CA SER A 501 -15.09 18.81 44.08
C SER A 501 -16.18 19.72 44.64
N MET A 502 -17.41 19.51 44.22
CA MET A 502 -18.57 20.00 44.96
C MET A 502 -18.53 19.31 46.31
N ALA A 503 -18.03 19.99 47.34
CA ALA A 503 -18.21 19.54 48.71
C ALA A 503 -19.72 19.56 48.99
N THR A 504 -20.33 18.38 49.03
CA THR A 504 -21.69 18.17 49.57
C THR A 504 -21.76 18.54 51.04
#